data_AF-A0A0C2UP93-F1
#
_entry.id   AF-A0A0C2UP93-F1
#
_cell.length_a   1.000
_cell.length_b   1.000
_cell.length_c   1.000
_cell.angle_alpha   90.00
_cell.angle_beta   90.00
_cell.angle_gamma   90.00
#
_symmetry.space_group_name_H-M   'P 1'
#
loop_
_entity.id
_entity.type
_entity.pdbx_description
1 polymer ?
#
loop_
_entity_poly.entity_id
_entity_poly.type
_entity_poly.pdbx_seq_one_letter_code
_entity_poly.pdbx_strand_id
1 'polypeptide(L)'
;MHLKDFLSNTFNKHNFIEFISERFYGFAPKLNSDEYLGKVKLDDKNEIGFFIFKVDENKDIENTRVGFHSELKKYADKYSLDGAIGAFYHPDQRAWRLSFIEFSYDEKHKQQATHQKRFTYLLGINAVNTPFSQFEKIQKYTTITQVKESFSVERVSKEFFEAYKNLFETLNQHLLPQLSLFEYENHLHAFSKKLLGRIVFLYFLQKKGWLGVKKDWGDGDKNFLSNLYKTIL
;
A
#
# COMPACT_ATOMS: atom_id res chain seq x y z
N MET A 1 -20.11 -0.65 1.80
CA MET A 1 -19.13 -1.72 1.50
C MET A 1 -18.32 -2.16 2.73
N HIS A 2 -17.92 -3.43 2.84
CA HIS A 2 -16.90 -3.85 3.82
C HIS A 2 -15.49 -3.63 3.25
N LEU A 3 -14.77 -2.59 3.69
CA LEU A 3 -13.51 -2.14 3.08
C LEU A 3 -12.45 -3.26 2.98
N LYS A 4 -12.32 -4.07 4.04
CA LYS A 4 -11.32 -5.14 4.08
C LYS A 4 -11.57 -6.19 3.00
N ASP A 5 -12.83 -6.48 2.71
CA ASP A 5 -13.23 -7.47 1.71
C ASP A 5 -12.95 -6.93 0.31
N PHE A 6 -13.26 -5.66 0.06
CA PHE A 6 -12.92 -4.98 -1.18
C PHE A 6 -11.41 -5.04 -1.49
N LEU A 7 -10.56 -4.79 -0.50
CA LEU A 7 -9.11 -4.80 -0.67
C LEU A 7 -8.55 -6.22 -0.87
N SER A 8 -9.21 -7.26 -0.33
CA SER A 8 -8.72 -8.64 -0.33
C SER A 8 -9.22 -9.50 -1.51
N ASN A 9 -10.27 -9.04 -2.18
CA ASN A 9 -10.92 -9.75 -3.29
C ASN A 9 -10.40 -9.30 -4.65
N THR A 10 -10.69 -10.09 -5.68
CA THR A 10 -10.45 -9.74 -7.08
C THR A 10 -11.15 -8.42 -7.43
N PHE A 11 -10.55 -7.65 -8.33
CA PHE A 11 -11.10 -6.36 -8.76
C PHE A 11 -12.55 -6.49 -9.24
N ASN A 12 -13.39 -5.56 -8.79
CA ASN A 12 -14.78 -5.45 -9.23
C ASN A 12 -15.12 -3.96 -9.43
N LYS A 13 -15.61 -3.61 -10.63
CA LYS A 13 -15.95 -2.22 -11.00
C LYS A 13 -17.00 -1.61 -10.08
N HIS A 14 -18.03 -2.36 -9.70
CA HIS A 14 -19.09 -1.87 -8.82
C HIS A 14 -18.56 -1.53 -7.43
N ASN A 15 -17.81 -2.46 -6.81
CA ASN A 15 -17.20 -2.23 -5.50
C ASN A 15 -16.19 -1.08 -5.53
N PHE A 16 -15.45 -0.91 -6.65
CA PHE A 16 -14.54 0.22 -6.80
C PHE A 16 -15.29 1.56 -6.89
N ILE A 17 -16.41 1.61 -7.61
CA ILE A 17 -17.28 2.79 -7.64
C ILE A 17 -17.83 3.08 -6.24
N GLU A 18 -18.31 2.07 -5.50
CA GLU A 18 -18.79 2.23 -4.13
C GLU A 18 -17.67 2.75 -3.20
N PHE A 19 -16.46 2.19 -3.30
CA PHE A 19 -15.28 2.64 -2.57
C PHE A 19 -15.00 4.13 -2.76
N ILE A 20 -15.08 4.62 -4.01
CA ILE A 20 -14.87 6.04 -4.34
C ILE A 20 -16.01 6.88 -3.77
N SER A 21 -17.26 6.50 -4.02
CA SER A 21 -18.45 7.23 -3.56
C SER A 21 -18.50 7.42 -2.05
N GLU A 22 -18.05 6.43 -1.28
CA GLU A 22 -17.99 6.52 0.19
C GLU A 22 -16.95 7.53 0.70
N ARG A 23 -15.87 7.75 -0.06
CA ARG A 23 -14.67 8.50 0.38
C ARG A 23 -14.53 9.88 -0.23
N PHE A 24 -15.11 10.11 -1.41
CA PHE A 24 -14.96 11.36 -2.15
C PHE A 24 -16.32 12.01 -2.34
N TYR A 25 -16.61 13.00 -1.50
CA TYR A 25 -17.88 13.73 -1.55
C TYR A 25 -18.10 14.39 -2.91
N GLY A 26 -19.30 14.24 -3.48
CA GLY A 26 -19.65 14.82 -4.78
C GLY A 26 -19.20 14.01 -6.00
N PHE A 27 -18.63 12.81 -5.80
CA PHE A 27 -18.36 11.90 -6.91
C PHE A 27 -19.66 11.41 -7.56
N ALA A 28 -19.78 11.63 -8.87
CA ALA A 28 -20.88 11.16 -9.70
C ALA A 28 -20.31 10.25 -10.81
N PRO A 29 -20.49 8.92 -10.73
CA PRO A 29 -19.84 7.98 -11.64
C PRO A 29 -20.40 8.06 -13.06
N LYS A 30 -19.51 8.06 -14.05
CA LYS A 30 -19.83 7.87 -15.46
C LYS A 30 -19.98 6.39 -15.78
N LEU A 31 -21.18 5.86 -15.58
CA LEU A 31 -21.46 4.42 -15.72
C LEU A 31 -21.20 3.86 -17.13
N ASN A 32 -21.36 4.70 -18.16
CA ASN A 32 -21.17 4.30 -19.57
C ASN A 32 -19.69 4.28 -20.02
N SER A 33 -18.74 4.59 -19.14
CA SER A 33 -17.32 4.56 -19.47
C SER A 33 -16.65 3.35 -18.80
N ASP A 34 -15.82 2.64 -19.57
CA ASP A 34 -15.06 1.50 -19.07
C ASP A 34 -13.71 1.89 -18.46
N GLU A 35 -13.18 3.06 -18.83
CA GLU A 35 -11.90 3.55 -18.33
C GLU A 35 -12.05 4.75 -17.39
N TYR A 36 -12.79 5.79 -17.78
CA TYR A 36 -12.87 7.04 -17.01
C TYR A 36 -14.17 7.14 -16.21
N LEU A 37 -14.07 6.95 -14.90
CA LEU A 37 -15.24 6.91 -14.02
C LEU A 37 -15.75 8.30 -13.64
N GLY A 38 -14.97 9.36 -13.84
CA GLY A 38 -15.34 10.73 -13.47
C GLY A 38 -14.26 11.43 -12.67
N LYS A 39 -14.60 12.61 -12.15
CA LYS A 39 -13.72 13.41 -11.29
C LYS A 39 -14.48 14.00 -10.11
N VAL A 40 -13.73 14.42 -9.10
CA VAL A 40 -14.24 15.13 -7.94
C VAL A 40 -13.37 16.36 -7.69
N LYS A 41 -13.97 17.41 -7.12
CA LYS A 41 -13.24 18.55 -6.58
C LYS A 41 -13.08 18.37 -5.08
N LEU A 42 -11.84 18.40 -4.62
CA LEU A 42 -11.47 18.28 -3.22
C LEU A 42 -11.66 19.60 -2.45
N ASP A 43 -11.47 19.54 -1.13
CA ASP A 43 -11.68 20.70 -0.23
C ASP A 43 -10.66 21.82 -0.46
N ASP A 44 -9.43 21.45 -0.82
CA ASP A 44 -8.37 22.36 -1.24
C ASP A 44 -8.49 22.80 -2.71
N LYS A 45 -9.64 22.54 -3.34
CA LYS A 45 -10.01 22.86 -4.73
C LYS A 45 -9.30 22.06 -5.81
N ASN A 46 -8.41 21.14 -5.44
CA ASN A 46 -7.74 20.25 -6.39
C ASN A 46 -8.75 19.28 -7.03
N GLU A 47 -8.59 18.97 -8.32
CA GLU A 47 -9.42 18.01 -9.03
C GLU A 47 -8.74 16.64 -9.16
N ILE A 48 -9.41 15.59 -8.70
CA ILE A 48 -8.94 14.20 -8.84
C ILE A 48 -9.84 13.43 -9.82
N GLY A 49 -9.22 12.76 -10.79
CA GLY A 49 -9.89 11.82 -11.69
C GLY A 49 -9.78 10.35 -11.24
N PHE A 50 -10.78 9.55 -11.60
CA PHE A 50 -10.85 8.11 -11.26
C PHE A 50 -10.86 7.25 -12.52
N PHE A 51 -10.04 6.21 -12.52
CA PHE A 51 -9.78 5.40 -13.72
C PHE A 51 -9.74 3.90 -13.45
N ILE A 52 -10.11 3.12 -14.46
CA ILE A 52 -9.98 1.67 -14.53
C ILE A 52 -9.14 1.33 -15.76
N PHE A 53 -8.18 0.44 -15.59
CA PHE A 53 -7.34 -0.06 -16.68
C PHE A 53 -7.29 -1.58 -16.65
N LYS A 54 -7.66 -2.19 -17.78
CA LYS A 54 -7.43 -3.61 -18.03
C LYS A 54 -5.98 -3.77 -18.51
N VAL A 55 -5.20 -4.61 -17.83
CA VAL A 55 -3.82 -4.93 -18.20
C VAL A 55 -3.81 -6.12 -19.17
N ASP A 56 -2.81 -6.21 -20.05
CA ASP A 56 -2.65 -7.33 -20.99
C ASP A 56 -2.33 -8.66 -20.29
N GLU A 57 -2.74 -9.78 -20.91
CA GLU A 57 -2.59 -11.16 -20.42
C GLU A 57 -1.15 -11.56 -20.04
N ASN A 58 -0.16 -11.05 -20.76
CA ASN A 58 1.25 -11.41 -20.57
C ASN A 58 1.95 -10.66 -19.42
N LYS A 59 1.25 -9.76 -18.72
CA LYS A 59 1.84 -8.97 -17.63
C LYS A 59 1.47 -9.55 -16.27
N ASP A 60 2.50 -9.93 -15.54
CA ASP A 60 2.39 -10.27 -14.13
C ASP A 60 2.10 -8.99 -13.32
N ILE A 61 0.86 -8.82 -12.86
CA ILE A 61 0.47 -7.65 -12.05
C ILE A 61 1.13 -7.66 -10.68
N GLU A 62 1.61 -8.79 -10.16
CA GLU A 62 2.32 -8.80 -8.88
C GLU A 62 3.75 -8.28 -9.06
N ASN A 63 4.47 -8.76 -10.09
CA ASN A 63 5.91 -8.52 -10.27
C ASN A 63 6.25 -7.39 -11.25
N THR A 64 5.39 -7.08 -12.21
CA THR A 64 5.69 -6.09 -13.25
C THR A 64 5.16 -4.73 -12.84
N ARG A 65 6.02 -3.75 -12.53
CA ARG A 65 5.56 -2.36 -12.32
C ARG A 65 5.11 -1.77 -13.66
N VAL A 66 3.85 -1.95 -14.02
CA VAL A 66 3.32 -1.40 -15.28
C VAL A 66 3.15 0.11 -15.11
N GLY A 67 4.02 0.89 -15.74
CA GLY A 67 3.94 2.35 -15.76
C GLY A 67 2.96 2.79 -16.85
N PHE A 68 2.02 3.68 -16.52
CA PHE A 68 0.98 4.15 -17.45
C PHE A 68 0.93 5.68 -17.51
N HIS A 69 2.12 6.27 -17.68
CA HIS A 69 2.28 7.72 -17.71
C HIS A 69 1.61 8.36 -18.93
N SER A 70 1.60 7.67 -20.07
CA SER A 70 1.07 8.19 -21.34
C SER A 70 -0.45 8.32 -21.32
N GLU A 71 -1.18 7.27 -20.91
CA GLU A 71 -2.65 7.31 -20.89
C GLU A 71 -3.16 8.30 -19.85
N LEU A 72 -2.62 8.26 -18.63
CA LEU A 72 -3.07 9.17 -17.57
C LEU A 72 -2.75 10.63 -17.87
N LYS A 73 -1.63 10.92 -18.55
CA LYS A 73 -1.30 12.29 -18.97
C LYS A 73 -2.32 12.85 -19.97
N LYS A 74 -2.77 12.05 -20.95
CA LYS A 74 -3.83 12.48 -21.88
C LYS A 74 -5.11 12.89 -21.14
N TYR A 75 -5.46 12.15 -20.09
CA TYR A 75 -6.64 12.45 -19.28
C TYR A 75 -6.42 13.63 -18.33
N ALA A 76 -5.24 13.73 -17.70
CA ALA A 76 -4.86 14.85 -16.85
C ALA A 76 -4.97 16.17 -17.62
N ASP A 77 -4.39 16.20 -18.81
CA ASP A 77 -4.36 17.36 -19.69
C ASP A 77 -5.77 17.75 -20.15
N LYS A 78 -6.54 16.76 -20.63
CA LYS A 78 -7.90 16.97 -21.14
C LYS A 78 -8.88 17.48 -20.09
N TYR A 79 -8.72 17.05 -18.84
CA TYR A 79 -9.66 17.33 -17.76
C TYR A 79 -9.12 18.31 -16.71
N SER A 80 -7.91 18.83 -16.91
CA SER A 80 -7.19 19.73 -15.99
C SER A 80 -7.12 19.18 -14.57
N LEU A 81 -6.71 17.92 -14.43
CA LEU A 81 -6.67 17.23 -13.14
C LEU A 81 -5.39 17.55 -12.36
N ASP A 82 -5.51 17.72 -11.05
CA ASP A 82 -4.38 17.84 -10.13
C ASP A 82 -3.91 16.46 -9.62
N GLY A 83 -4.78 15.44 -9.69
CA GLY A 83 -4.40 14.06 -9.40
C GLY A 83 -5.25 13.00 -10.09
N ALA A 84 -4.81 11.76 -10.00
CA ALA A 84 -5.52 10.60 -10.52
C ALA A 84 -5.40 9.39 -9.59
N ILE A 85 -6.51 8.67 -9.41
CA ILE A 85 -6.57 7.36 -8.78
C ILE A 85 -6.96 6.34 -9.86
N GLY A 86 -6.12 5.32 -10.06
CA GLY A 86 -6.31 4.30 -11.07
C GLY A 86 -6.29 2.89 -10.49
N ALA A 87 -7.27 2.07 -10.86
CA ALA A 87 -7.29 0.63 -10.60
C ALA A 87 -6.81 -0.14 -11.83
N PHE A 88 -5.85 -1.04 -11.63
CA PHE A 88 -5.24 -1.87 -12.68
C PHE A 88 -5.52 -3.32 -12.39
N TYR A 89 -6.20 -4.00 -13.30
CA TYR A 89 -6.62 -5.37 -13.10
C TYR A 89 -6.48 -6.21 -14.37
N HIS A 90 -6.44 -7.53 -14.18
CA HIS A 90 -6.61 -8.51 -15.23
C HIS A 90 -7.79 -9.42 -14.84
N PRO A 91 -8.72 -9.76 -15.76
CA PRO A 91 -9.89 -10.58 -15.42
C PRO A 91 -9.53 -11.93 -14.79
N ASP A 92 -8.44 -12.54 -15.27
CA ASP A 92 -7.98 -13.86 -14.82
C ASP A 92 -6.96 -13.82 -13.67
N GLN A 93 -6.62 -12.63 -13.17
CA GLN A 93 -5.74 -12.50 -12.01
C GLN A 93 -6.50 -11.97 -10.82
N ARG A 94 -6.33 -12.65 -9.67
CA ARG A 94 -6.89 -12.18 -8.40
C ARG A 94 -6.23 -10.87 -7.95
N ALA A 95 -4.92 -10.77 -8.14
CA ALA A 95 -4.16 -9.60 -7.75
C ALA A 95 -4.43 -8.42 -8.68
N TRP A 96 -4.57 -7.23 -8.10
CA TRP A 96 -4.80 -5.98 -8.82
C TRP A 96 -4.10 -4.83 -8.11
N ARG A 97 -3.89 -3.69 -8.78
CA ARG A 97 -3.20 -2.54 -8.17
C ARG A 97 -4.07 -1.31 -8.10
N LEU A 98 -3.94 -0.57 -7.02
CA LEU A 98 -4.52 0.76 -6.87
C LEU A 98 -3.39 1.77 -6.75
N SER A 99 -3.35 2.73 -7.67
CA SER A 99 -2.29 3.75 -7.71
C SER A 99 -2.87 5.16 -7.56
N PHE A 100 -2.13 6.02 -6.89
CA PHE A 100 -2.33 7.47 -6.89
C PHE A 100 -1.16 8.17 -7.59
N ILE A 101 -1.50 9.19 -8.36
CA ILE A 101 -0.58 10.07 -9.05
C ILE A 101 -1.02 11.52 -8.79
N GLU A 102 -0.06 12.36 -8.39
CA GLU A 102 -0.22 13.80 -8.32
C GLU A 102 0.42 14.42 -9.56
N PHE A 103 -0.27 15.36 -10.20
CA PHE A 103 0.22 16.09 -11.36
C PHE A 103 0.84 17.41 -10.90
N SER A 104 2.03 17.72 -11.43
CA SER A 104 2.70 19.01 -11.21
C SER A 104 2.70 19.82 -12.51
N TYR A 105 2.37 21.10 -12.42
CA TYR A 105 2.39 22.03 -13.55
C TYR A 105 3.59 22.97 -13.44
N ASP A 106 4.36 23.11 -14.52
CA ASP A 106 5.42 24.12 -14.63
C ASP A 106 4.88 25.38 -15.34
N GLU A 107 5.39 26.57 -15.00
CA GLU A 107 4.85 27.89 -15.34
C GLU A 107 4.72 28.16 -16.86
N LYS A 108 5.30 27.32 -17.72
CA LYS A 108 5.29 27.45 -19.20
C LYS A 108 4.17 26.71 -19.92
N HIS A 109 3.14 26.21 -19.22
CA HIS A 109 2.02 25.43 -19.81
C HIS A 109 2.43 24.17 -20.59
N LYS A 110 3.70 23.76 -20.53
CA LYS A 110 4.16 22.49 -21.07
C LYS A 110 3.99 21.46 -19.97
N GLN A 111 2.92 20.67 -20.07
CA GLN A 111 2.62 19.51 -19.24
C GLN A 111 3.83 18.58 -19.25
N GLN A 112 4.72 18.75 -18.29
CA GLN A 112 5.76 17.81 -17.96
C GLN A 112 5.42 17.32 -16.57
N ALA A 113 4.98 16.07 -16.52
CA ALA A 113 4.82 15.31 -15.30
C ALA A 113 6.20 15.12 -14.67
N THR A 114 6.66 16.14 -13.95
CA THR A 114 7.97 16.14 -13.31
C THR A 114 7.93 15.17 -12.13
N HIS A 115 8.82 14.18 -12.13
CA HIS A 115 9.06 13.21 -11.04
C HIS A 115 7.81 12.82 -10.23
N GLN A 116 6.82 12.21 -10.88
CA GLN A 116 5.66 11.66 -10.16
C GLN A 116 6.13 10.61 -9.16
N LYS A 117 6.07 10.91 -7.86
CA LYS A 117 6.09 9.87 -6.82
C LYS A 117 4.81 9.07 -6.99
N ARG A 118 4.90 7.96 -7.71
CA ARG A 118 3.81 7.00 -7.84
C ARG A 118 3.69 6.24 -6.54
N PHE A 119 2.52 6.30 -5.95
CA PHE A 119 2.19 5.52 -4.78
C PHE A 119 1.22 4.41 -5.17
N THR A 120 1.51 3.17 -4.81
CA THR A 120 0.76 2.01 -5.33
C THR A 120 0.67 0.89 -4.33
N TYR A 121 -0.54 0.38 -4.14
CA TYR A 121 -0.82 -0.83 -3.38
C TYR A 121 -1.09 -2.00 -4.32
N LEU A 122 -0.60 -3.17 -3.95
CA LEU A 122 -1.00 -4.46 -4.50
C LEU A 122 -2.14 -5.01 -3.62
N LEU A 123 -3.28 -5.28 -4.25
CA LEU A 123 -4.55 -5.67 -3.64
C LEU A 123 -5.02 -7.01 -4.23
N GLY A 124 -6.10 -7.58 -3.70
CA GLY A 124 -6.56 -8.92 -4.06
C GLY A 124 -5.69 -10.04 -3.46
N ILE A 125 -4.74 -9.69 -2.60
CA ILE A 125 -3.86 -10.61 -1.87
C ILE A 125 -4.10 -10.46 -0.36
N ASN A 126 -3.57 -11.37 0.46
CA ASN A 126 -3.81 -11.36 1.91
C ASN A 126 -3.19 -10.15 2.65
N ALA A 127 -2.27 -9.41 2.02
CA ALA A 127 -1.51 -8.33 2.65
C ALA A 127 -2.21 -6.96 2.54
N VAL A 128 -3.41 -6.83 3.12
CA VAL A 128 -4.24 -5.60 2.98
C VAL A 128 -4.27 -4.69 4.21
N ASN A 129 -3.60 -5.05 5.31
CA ASN A 129 -3.69 -4.29 6.56
C ASN A 129 -3.21 -2.84 6.40
N THR A 130 -2.14 -2.63 5.62
CA THR A 130 -1.61 -1.30 5.33
C THR A 130 -2.57 -0.44 4.50
N PRO A 131 -3.03 -0.86 3.29
CA PRO A 131 -4.01 -0.07 2.56
C PRO A 131 -5.32 0.10 3.34
N PHE A 132 -5.74 -0.90 4.13
CA PHE A 132 -6.91 -0.79 5.01
C PHE A 132 -6.76 0.36 6.01
N SER A 133 -5.70 0.35 6.83
CA SER A 133 -5.50 1.39 7.87
C SER A 133 -5.27 2.77 7.28
N GLN A 134 -4.74 2.86 6.06
CA GLN A 134 -4.53 4.13 5.38
C GLN A 134 -5.82 4.67 4.75
N PHE A 135 -6.65 3.81 4.17
CA PHE A 135 -7.92 4.21 3.55
C PHE A 135 -9.08 4.40 4.53
N GLU A 136 -8.97 3.88 5.76
CA GLU A 136 -9.86 4.25 6.87
C GLU A 136 -9.67 5.70 7.32
N LYS A 137 -8.47 6.25 7.15
CA LYS A 137 -8.15 7.63 7.53
C LYS A 137 -8.66 8.67 6.52
N ILE A 138 -9.03 8.25 5.31
CA ILE A 138 -9.59 9.16 4.30
C ILE A 138 -10.99 9.57 4.74
N GLN A 139 -11.16 10.85 5.03
CA GLN A 139 -12.44 11.45 5.39
C GLN A 139 -13.17 11.92 4.12
N LYS A 140 -14.50 12.10 4.20
CA LYS A 140 -15.33 12.57 3.07
C LYS A 140 -14.85 13.89 2.49
N TYR A 141 -14.33 14.77 3.35
CA TYR A 141 -13.69 16.02 2.99
C TYR A 141 -12.18 15.82 3.14
N THR A 142 -11.50 15.66 2.02
CA THR A 142 -10.06 15.39 1.98
C THR A 142 -9.38 16.40 1.08
N THR A 143 -8.10 16.67 1.37
CA THR A 143 -7.18 17.42 0.51
C THR A 143 -6.33 16.48 -0.35
N ILE A 144 -5.68 17.00 -1.40
CA ILE A 144 -4.80 16.18 -2.24
C ILE A 144 -3.62 15.63 -1.43
N THR A 145 -3.13 16.41 -0.46
CA THR A 145 -2.07 15.99 0.47
C THR A 145 -2.51 14.80 1.31
N GLN A 146 -3.73 14.80 1.84
CA GLN A 146 -4.27 13.67 2.60
C GLN A 146 -4.48 12.43 1.72
N VAL A 147 -4.93 12.62 0.47
CA VAL A 147 -4.99 11.52 -0.52
C VAL A 147 -3.59 10.95 -0.74
N LYS A 148 -2.60 11.79 -1.03
CA LYS A 148 -1.20 11.39 -1.21
C LYS A 148 -0.66 10.61 0.00
N GLU A 149 -0.91 11.11 1.20
CA GLU A 149 -0.50 10.44 2.44
C GLU A 149 -1.13 9.06 2.59
N SER A 150 -2.40 8.89 2.21
CA SER A 150 -3.08 7.59 2.26
C SER A 150 -2.44 6.53 1.34
N PHE A 151 -1.76 6.96 0.28
CA PHE A 151 -1.01 6.05 -0.59
C PHE A 151 0.49 5.94 -0.21
N SER A 152 0.99 6.75 0.72
CA SER A 152 2.43 6.81 1.04
C SER A 152 2.92 5.66 1.93
N VAL A 153 3.83 4.86 1.38
CA VAL A 153 4.56 3.81 2.14
C VAL A 153 5.63 4.42 3.06
N GLU A 154 6.10 5.65 2.78
CA GLU A 154 7.09 6.34 3.64
C GLU A 154 6.54 6.54 5.06
N ARG A 155 5.23 6.85 5.19
CA ARG A 155 4.55 6.97 6.48
C ARG A 155 4.58 5.65 7.25
N VAL A 156 4.28 4.55 6.56
CA VAL A 156 4.27 3.19 7.12
C VAL A 156 5.67 2.78 7.57
N SER A 157 6.71 3.10 6.78
CA SER A 157 8.11 2.84 7.14
C SER A 157 8.54 3.63 8.38
N LYS A 158 8.10 4.89 8.52
CA LYS A 158 8.36 5.69 9.72
C LYS A 158 7.66 5.12 10.95
N GLU A 159 6.37 4.79 10.84
CA GLU A 159 5.59 4.16 11.90
C GLU A 159 6.22 2.81 12.33
N PHE A 160 6.66 2.00 11.37
CA PHE A 160 7.40 0.76 11.63
C PHE A 160 8.71 1.01 12.37
N PHE A 161 9.51 2.00 11.94
CA PHE A 161 10.79 2.33 12.58
C PHE A 161 10.59 2.80 14.03
N GLU A 162 9.62 3.67 14.28
CA GLU A 162 9.32 4.13 15.65
C GLU A 162 8.86 2.96 16.53
N ALA A 163 7.99 2.09 16.03
CA ALA A 163 7.57 0.89 16.75
C ALA A 163 8.76 -0.05 17.03
N TYR A 164 9.64 -0.26 16.05
CA TYR A 164 10.85 -1.08 16.19
C TYR A 164 11.82 -0.48 17.22
N LYS A 165 12.00 0.85 17.21
CA LYS A 165 12.82 1.58 18.18
C LYS A 165 12.27 1.42 19.59
N ASN A 166 10.96 1.60 19.78
CA ASN A 166 10.32 1.40 21.06
C ASN A 166 10.51 -0.04 21.57
N LEU A 167 10.35 -1.05 20.71
CA LEU A 167 10.61 -2.45 21.08
C LEU A 167 12.07 -2.67 21.50
N PHE A 168 13.03 -2.04 20.81
CA PHE A 168 14.44 -2.09 21.19
C PHE A 168 14.68 -1.47 22.57
N GLU A 169 14.12 -0.30 22.84
CA GLU A 169 14.23 0.38 24.14
C GLU A 169 13.59 -0.43 25.26
N THR A 170 12.37 -0.93 25.06
CA THR A 170 11.65 -1.79 26.01
C THR A 170 12.43 -3.08 26.29
N LEU A 171 12.96 -3.75 25.26
CA LEU A 171 13.76 -4.96 25.43
C LEU A 171 15.02 -4.67 26.26
N ASN A 172 15.73 -3.58 25.99
CA ASN A 172 16.91 -3.22 26.77
C ASN A 172 16.56 -2.94 28.23
N GLN A 173 15.46 -2.24 28.50
CA GLN A 173 14.97 -1.99 29.86
C GLN A 173 14.69 -3.29 30.61
N HIS A 174 14.08 -4.30 29.95
CA HIS A 174 13.83 -5.60 30.55
C HIS A 174 15.09 -6.44 30.77
N LEU A 175 16.12 -6.27 29.93
CA LEU A 175 17.38 -7.00 30.06
C LEU A 175 18.37 -6.31 31.02
N LEU A 176 18.18 -5.03 31.32
CA LEU A 176 19.09 -4.25 32.18
C LEU A 176 19.33 -4.89 33.57
N PRO A 177 18.33 -5.49 34.26
CA PRO A 177 18.57 -6.22 35.50
C PRO A 177 19.52 -7.42 35.35
N GLN A 178 19.71 -7.91 34.13
CA GLN A 178 20.58 -9.03 33.76
C GLN A 178 21.88 -8.57 33.11
N LEU A 179 22.27 -7.29 33.28
CA LEU A 179 23.46 -6.70 32.67
C LEU A 179 24.74 -7.50 32.92
N SER A 180 24.84 -8.17 34.07
CA SER A 180 25.98 -9.05 34.39
C SER A 180 26.21 -10.18 33.38
N LEU A 181 25.19 -10.61 32.63
CA LEU A 181 25.31 -11.58 31.55
C LEU A 181 25.97 -11.02 30.28
N PHE A 182 26.07 -9.70 30.16
CA PHE A 182 26.53 -9.00 28.96
C PHE A 182 27.84 -8.25 29.17
N GLU A 183 28.36 -8.18 30.40
CA GLU A 183 29.52 -7.40 30.86
C GLU A 183 29.30 -5.87 30.78
N TYR A 184 28.81 -5.39 29.65
CA TYR A 184 28.65 -3.97 29.32
C TYR A 184 27.32 -3.70 28.60
N GLU A 185 26.80 -2.49 28.76
CA GLU A 185 25.50 -2.09 28.18
C GLU A 185 25.52 -2.10 26.64
N ASN A 186 26.66 -1.79 26.02
CA ASN A 186 26.83 -1.86 24.56
C ASN A 186 26.67 -3.29 24.02
N HIS A 187 27.10 -4.32 24.77
CA HIS A 187 26.92 -5.73 24.40
C HIS A 187 25.46 -6.16 24.52
N LEU A 188 24.77 -5.72 25.57
CA LEU A 188 23.33 -5.90 25.72
C LEU A 188 22.57 -5.24 24.56
N HIS A 189 22.90 -3.99 24.21
CA HIS A 189 22.33 -3.31 23.05
C HIS A 189 22.62 -4.04 21.73
N ALA A 190 23.83 -4.58 21.56
CA ALA A 190 24.19 -5.36 20.38
C ALA A 190 23.38 -6.67 20.29
N PHE A 191 23.16 -7.34 21.42
CA PHE A 191 22.30 -8.51 21.52
C PHE A 191 20.87 -8.18 21.12
N SER A 192 20.25 -7.17 21.72
CA SER A 192 18.89 -6.73 21.41
C SER A 192 18.70 -6.38 19.93
N LYS A 193 19.65 -5.64 19.34
CA LYS A 193 19.65 -5.33 17.89
C LYS A 193 19.69 -6.59 17.04
N LYS A 194 20.58 -7.55 17.37
CA LYS A 194 20.69 -8.82 16.63
C LYS A 194 19.42 -9.66 16.78
N LEU A 195 18.83 -9.72 17.97
CA LEU A 195 17.61 -10.48 18.22
C LEU A 195 16.43 -9.93 17.41
N LEU A 196 16.16 -8.64 17.53
CA LEU A 196 15.06 -7.99 16.81
C LEU A 196 15.26 -8.06 15.29
N GLY A 197 16.49 -7.85 14.81
CA GLY A 197 16.81 -8.01 13.38
C GLY A 197 16.54 -9.43 12.87
N ARG A 198 16.89 -10.46 13.65
CA ARG A 198 16.58 -11.87 13.31
C ARG A 198 15.08 -12.14 13.28
N ILE A 199 14.31 -11.61 14.23
CA ILE A 199 12.85 -11.77 14.25
C ILE A 199 12.22 -11.14 13.01
N VAL A 200 12.59 -9.89 12.68
CA VAL A 200 12.11 -9.22 11.46
C VAL A 200 12.51 -10.00 10.21
N PHE A 201 13.72 -10.55 10.17
CA PHE A 201 14.18 -11.37 9.05
C PHE A 201 13.36 -12.66 8.90
N LEU A 202 13.05 -13.36 10.00
CA LEU A 202 12.15 -14.52 9.96
C LEU A 202 10.75 -14.13 9.49
N TYR A 203 10.24 -12.96 9.88
CA TYR A 203 8.98 -12.42 9.35
C TYR A 203 9.04 -12.13 7.84
N PHE A 204 10.18 -11.70 7.33
CA PHE A 204 10.38 -11.55 5.89
C PHE A 204 10.37 -12.90 5.18
N LEU A 205 11.12 -13.89 5.68
CA LEU A 205 11.19 -15.24 5.12
C LEU A 205 9.83 -15.95 5.10
N GLN A 206 9.03 -15.84 6.17
CA GLN A 206 7.69 -16.45 6.18
C GLN A 206 6.80 -15.85 5.08
N LYS A 207 6.89 -14.54 4.80
CA LYS A 207 6.07 -13.91 3.77
C LYS A 207 6.47 -14.34 2.36
N LYS A 208 7.71 -14.76 2.18
CA LYS A 208 8.17 -15.43 0.96
C LYS A 208 7.74 -16.90 0.85
N GLY A 209 7.08 -17.46 1.87
CA GLY A 209 6.71 -18.87 1.92
C GLY A 209 7.94 -19.78 2.07
N TRP A 210 9.00 -19.30 2.73
CA TRP A 210 10.25 -20.04 2.88
C TRP A 210 10.39 -20.75 4.22
N LEU A 211 9.43 -20.57 5.14
CA LEU A 211 9.40 -21.28 6.41
C LEU A 211 8.34 -22.40 6.38
N GLY A 212 8.66 -23.55 6.95
CA GLY A 212 7.74 -24.70 6.99
C GLY A 212 7.43 -25.31 5.61
N VAL A 213 8.36 -25.18 4.66
CA VAL A 213 8.23 -25.73 3.30
C VAL A 213 8.13 -27.25 3.36
N LYS A 214 7.10 -27.81 2.70
CA LYS A 214 6.90 -29.27 2.60
C LYS A 214 7.50 -29.87 1.34
N LYS A 215 7.43 -29.13 0.22
CA LYS A 215 7.79 -29.64 -1.10
C LYS A 215 8.64 -28.63 -1.86
N ASP A 216 8.04 -27.52 -2.28
CA ASP A 216 8.70 -26.54 -3.14
C ASP A 216 8.90 -25.19 -2.43
N TRP A 217 10.05 -24.54 -2.68
CA TRP A 217 10.35 -23.23 -2.10
C TRP A 217 9.31 -22.19 -2.53
N GLY A 218 8.68 -21.54 -1.54
CA GLY A 218 7.58 -20.60 -1.78
C GLY A 218 6.22 -21.10 -1.30
N ASP A 219 6.08 -22.41 -1.08
CA ASP A 219 4.83 -23.05 -0.61
C ASP A 219 4.75 -23.18 0.92
N GLY A 220 5.75 -22.66 1.63
CA GLY A 220 5.74 -22.61 3.09
C GLY A 220 4.62 -21.74 3.65
N ASP A 221 4.26 -21.99 4.90
CA ASP A 221 3.18 -21.28 5.58
C ASP A 221 3.51 -19.79 5.77
N LYS A 222 2.73 -18.90 5.16
CA LYS A 222 2.89 -17.44 5.24
C LYS A 222 2.53 -16.86 6.62
N ASN A 223 2.08 -17.70 7.55
CA ASN A 223 1.82 -17.43 8.96
C ASN A 223 2.58 -18.39 9.89
N PHE A 224 3.66 -19.01 9.40
CA PHE A 224 4.42 -20.07 10.10
C PHE A 224 4.74 -19.73 11.55
N LEU A 225 5.29 -18.53 11.82
CA LEU A 225 5.71 -18.15 13.17
C LEU A 225 4.52 -18.04 14.14
N SER A 226 3.40 -17.48 13.68
CA SER A 226 2.18 -17.36 14.50
C SER A 226 1.58 -18.73 14.80
N ASN A 227 1.57 -19.63 13.83
CA ASN A 227 1.07 -20.99 14.01
C ASN A 227 2.00 -21.83 14.90
N LEU A 228 3.31 -21.66 14.75
CA LEU A 228 4.30 -22.29 15.61
C LEU A 228 4.10 -21.86 17.07
N TYR A 229 3.93 -20.57 17.34
CA TYR A 229 3.74 -20.05 18.69
C TYR A 229 2.45 -20.55 19.34
N LYS A 230 1.34 -20.63 18.58
CA LYS A 230 0.07 -21.21 19.05
C LYS A 230 0.12 -22.71 19.35
N THR A 231 1.13 -23.41 18.83
CA THR A 231 1.28 -24.86 19.01
C THR A 231 2.19 -25.18 20.20
N ILE A 232 3.04 -24.24 20.60
CA ILE A 232 4.05 -24.42 21.67
C ILE A 232 3.52 -23.99 23.05
N LEU A 233 2.49 -23.16 23.10
CA LEU A 233 1.74 -22.78 24.31
C LEU A 233 0.40 -23.51 24.35
#